data_AF-A0A8C6NYS3-F1
#
_entry.id   AF-A0A8C6NYS3-F1
#
_cell.length_a   1.000
_cell.length_b   1.000
_cell.length_c   1.000
_cell.angle_alpha   90.00
_cell.angle_beta   90.00
_cell.angle_gamma   90.00
#
_symmetry.space_group_name_H-M   'P 1'
#
loop_
_entity.id
_entity.type
_entity.pdbx_description
1 polymer ?
#
loop_
_entity_poly.entity_id
_entity_poly.type
_entity_poly.pdbx_seq_one_letter_code
_entity_poly.pdbx_strand_id
1 'polypeptide(L)'
;LKCFVFPVHQVLENFSDAPMTPKQILHVIQTKGLKEMSGTAPLACLVTMLHSQVRGDRVKNSIFFKLPGRMSLFTLKVLVSELSHGISSGC
;
A
#
# COMPACT_ATOMS: atom_id res chain seq x y z
N LEU A 1 -13.48 4.55 -6.61
CA LEU A 1 -12.34 4.48 -5.66
C LEU A 1 -12.04 3.07 -5.15
N LYS A 2 -13.04 2.20 -4.87
CA LYS A 2 -12.82 0.82 -4.38
C LYS A 2 -12.14 -0.14 -5.38
N CYS A 3 -12.14 0.16 -6.67
CA CYS A 3 -11.64 -0.73 -7.72
C CYS A 3 -10.10 -0.95 -7.72
N PHE A 4 -9.35 -0.31 -6.82
CA PHE A 4 -7.93 -0.53 -6.63
C PHE A 4 -7.60 -1.19 -5.28
N VAL A 5 -8.55 -1.26 -4.34
CA VAL A 5 -8.28 -1.77 -2.98
C VAL A 5 -7.83 -3.23 -3.02
N PHE A 6 -8.55 -4.07 -3.77
CA PHE A 6 -8.26 -5.50 -3.88
C PHE A 6 -6.90 -5.78 -4.56
N PRO A 7 -6.58 -5.22 -5.76
CA PRO A 7 -5.26 -5.41 -6.37
C PRO A 7 -4.12 -4.92 -5.47
N VAL A 8 -4.28 -3.79 -4.79
CA VAL A 8 -3.25 -3.21 -3.93
C VAL A 8 -3.02 -4.05 -2.68
N HIS A 9 -4.10 -4.58 -2.09
CA HIS A 9 -4.02 -5.52 -0.97
C HIS A 9 -3.20 -6.75 -1.37
N GLN A 10 -3.54 -7.38 -2.49
CA GLN A 10 -2.84 -8.57 -2.98
C GLN A 10 -1.36 -8.28 -3.25
N VAL A 11 -1.02 -7.12 -3.85
CA VAL A 11 0.37 -6.73 -4.05
C VAL A 11 1.09 -6.57 -2.72
N LEU A 12 0.59 -5.76 -1.79
CA LEU A 12 1.28 -5.53 -0.53
C LEU A 12 1.33 -6.78 0.37
N GLU A 13 0.40 -7.72 0.23
CA GLU A 13 0.43 -9.01 0.91
C GLU A 13 1.50 -9.94 0.32
N ASN A 14 1.71 -9.89 -1.01
CA ASN A 14 2.78 -10.62 -1.69
C ASN A 14 4.16 -9.98 -1.49
N PHE A 15 4.21 -8.68 -1.20
CA PHE A 15 5.43 -7.90 -0.96
C PHE A 15 5.42 -7.35 0.46
N SER A 16 5.09 -8.21 1.43
CA SER A 16 5.06 -7.85 2.84
C SER A 16 6.44 -7.43 3.34
N ASP A 17 7.52 -8.03 2.84
CA ASP A 17 8.89 -7.80 3.36
C ASP A 17 9.39 -6.35 3.24
N ALA A 18 8.78 -5.53 2.38
CA ALA A 18 9.21 -4.15 2.19
C ALA A 18 8.05 -3.18 1.87
N PRO A 19 8.06 -1.95 2.40
CA PRO A 19 7.10 -0.93 2.03
C PRO A 19 7.30 -0.49 0.57
N MET A 20 6.20 -0.27 -0.15
CA MET A 20 6.23 0.07 -1.57
C MET A 20 5.69 1.48 -1.84
N THR A 21 6.16 2.09 -2.92
CA THR A 21 5.57 3.36 -3.41
C THR A 21 4.33 3.10 -4.27
N PRO A 22 3.40 4.07 -4.42
CA PRO A 22 2.25 3.93 -5.31
C PRO A 22 2.64 3.59 -6.74
N LYS A 23 3.78 4.11 -7.22
CA LYS A 23 4.33 3.78 -8.55
C LYS A 23 4.70 2.30 -8.64
N GLN A 24 5.37 1.75 -7.64
CA GLN A 24 5.73 0.33 -7.63
C GLN A 24 4.51 -0.57 -7.53
N ILE A 25 3.55 -0.23 -6.67
CA ILE A 25 2.29 -0.95 -6.55
C ILE A 25 1.57 -0.97 -7.91
N LEU A 26 1.47 0.18 -8.57
CA LEU A 26 0.87 0.26 -9.90
C LEU A 26 1.60 -0.60 -10.92
N HIS A 27 2.93 -0.53 -10.92
CA HIS A 27 3.76 -1.32 -11.83
C HIS A 27 3.53 -2.83 -11.63
N VAL A 28 3.48 -3.31 -10.39
CA VAL A 28 3.18 -4.72 -10.11
C VAL A 28 1.78 -5.09 -10.58
N ILE A 29 0.77 -4.24 -10.35
CA ILE A 29 -0.59 -4.50 -10.82
C ILE A 29 -0.64 -4.63 -12.34
N GLN A 30 0.06 -3.76 -13.06
CA GLN A 30 0.18 -3.80 -14.52
C GLN A 30 0.91 -5.05 -14.98
N THR A 31 2.10 -5.32 -14.43
CA THR A 31 2.94 -6.46 -14.82
C THR A 31 2.31 -7.81 -14.47
N LYS A 32 1.61 -7.91 -13.34
CA LYS A 32 0.86 -9.12 -12.95
C LYS A 32 -0.49 -9.25 -13.67
N GLY A 33 -0.89 -8.27 -14.48
CA GLY A 33 -2.18 -8.29 -15.17
C GLY A 33 -3.39 -8.31 -14.24
N LEU A 34 -3.26 -7.82 -12.99
CA LEU A 34 -4.36 -7.85 -12.02
C LEU A 34 -5.52 -6.93 -12.43
N LYS A 35 -5.22 -5.92 -13.26
CA LYS A 35 -6.23 -5.04 -13.86
C LYS A 35 -5.65 -4.28 -15.05
N GLU A 36 -6.43 -4.20 -16.12
CA GLU A 36 -6.14 -3.40 -17.32
C GLU A 36 -6.03 -1.91 -16.96
N MET A 37 -4.86 -1.33 -17.22
CA MET A 37 -4.53 0.04 -16.84
C MET A 37 -3.71 0.72 -17.93
N SER A 38 -4.36 1.54 -18.76
CA SER A 38 -3.70 2.37 -19.76
C SER A 38 -3.57 3.82 -19.29
N GLY A 39 -2.42 4.45 -19.60
CA GLY A 39 -2.15 5.87 -19.33
C GLY A 39 -1.81 6.22 -17.87
N THR A 40 -1.86 7.53 -17.55
CA THR A 40 -1.50 8.08 -16.23
C THR A 40 -2.67 8.18 -15.24
N ALA A 41 -3.91 8.06 -15.74
CA ALA A 41 -5.13 8.10 -14.93
C ALA A 41 -5.18 7.05 -13.78
N PRO A 42 -4.72 5.80 -13.97
CA PRO A 42 -4.71 4.79 -12.91
C PRO A 42 -3.81 5.16 -11.73
N LEU A 43 -2.66 5.79 -11.99
CA LEU A 43 -1.71 6.22 -10.96
C LEU A 43 -2.32 7.29 -10.06
N ALA A 44 -2.96 8.29 -10.64
CA ALA A 44 -3.61 9.37 -9.89
C ALA A 44 -4.78 8.82 -9.04
N CYS A 45 -5.56 7.88 -9.60
CA CYS A 45 -6.66 7.23 -8.88
C CYS A 45 -6.13 6.38 -7.71
N LEU A 46 -5.05 5.63 -7.93
CA LEU A 46 -4.38 4.82 -6.91
C LEU A 46 -3.86 5.68 -5.76
N VAL A 47 -3.12 6.76 -6.08
CA VAL A 47 -2.57 7.69 -5.08
C VAL A 47 -3.71 8.31 -4.27
N THR A 48 -4.77 8.77 -4.93
CA THR A 48 -5.93 9.38 -4.25
C THR A 48 -6.63 8.38 -3.33
N MET A 49 -6.82 7.14 -3.79
CA MET A 49 -7.40 6.06 -3.00
C MET A 49 -6.55 5.74 -1.77
N LEU A 50 -5.23 5.56 -1.94
CA LEU A 50 -4.29 5.33 -0.84
C LEU A 50 -4.36 6.48 0.18
N HIS A 51 -4.25 7.72 -0.28
CA HIS A 51 -4.34 8.89 0.61
C HIS A 51 -5.68 8.98 1.35
N SER A 52 -6.79 8.61 0.71
CA SER A 52 -8.11 8.57 1.34
C SER A 52 -8.21 7.50 2.43
N GLN A 53 -7.64 6.31 2.20
CA GLN A 53 -7.61 5.22 3.17
C GLN A 53 -6.71 5.58 4.38
N VAL A 54 -5.54 6.17 4.13
CA VAL A 54 -4.62 6.56 5.21
C VAL A 54 -5.14 7.75 6.03
N ARG A 55 -5.86 8.70 5.42
CA ARG A 55 -6.55 9.78 6.18
C ARG A 55 -7.73 9.26 7.00
N GLY A 56 -8.28 8.10 6.62
CA GLY A 56 -9.30 7.37 7.36
C GLY A 56 -8.78 6.65 8.61
N ASP A 57 -7.61 7.02 9.14
CA ASP A 57 -6.96 6.47 10.34
C ASP A 57 -7.87 6.35 11.58
N ARG A 58 -8.98 7.10 11.61
CA ARG A 58 -10.03 6.97 12.63
C ARG A 58 -10.88 5.69 12.52
N VAL A 59 -10.81 4.97 11.40
CA VAL A 59 -11.50 3.70 11.21
C VAL A 59 -10.49 2.58 11.47
N LYS A 60 -10.71 1.81 12.55
CA LYS A 60 -9.83 0.68 12.96
C LYS A 60 -9.58 -0.36 11.85
N ASN A 61 -10.36 -0.35 10.76
CA ASN A 61 -10.28 -1.22 9.58
C ASN A 61 -9.45 -0.67 8.40
N SER A 62 -8.74 0.46 8.54
CA SER A 62 -7.84 0.92 7.48
C SER A 62 -6.69 -0.07 7.28
N ILE A 63 -6.67 -0.71 6.11
CA ILE A 63 -5.76 -1.82 5.78
C ILE A 63 -4.37 -1.31 5.37
N PHE A 64 -4.33 -0.10 4.80
CA PHE A 64 -3.11 0.54 4.31
C PHE A 64 -2.58 1.57 5.31
N PHE A 65 -1.27 1.54 5.52
CA PHE A 65 -0.54 2.46 6.39
C PHE A 65 0.53 3.20 5.61
N LYS A 66 0.68 4.50 5.87
CA LYS A 66 1.78 5.30 5.31
C LYS A 66 2.90 5.37 6.33
N LEU A 67 4.13 5.01 5.94
CA LEU A 67 5.26 5.07 6.84
C LEU A 67 5.63 6.53 7.19
N PRO A 68 5.70 6.88 8.48
CA PRO A 68 6.28 8.15 8.91
C PRO A 68 7.79 8.15 8.64
N GLY A 69 8.35 9.31 8.29
CA GLY A 69 9.79 9.46 8.03
C GLY A 69 10.27 9.08 6.63
N ARG A 70 9.43 8.46 5.77
CA ARG A 70 9.75 8.24 4.34
C ARG A 70 8.65 8.75 3.42
N MET A 71 9.06 9.37 2.33
CA MET A 71 8.12 10.05 1.43
C MET A 71 7.34 9.02 0.60
N SER A 72 6.01 9.00 0.79
CA SER A 72 5.05 8.23 -0.02
C SER A 72 5.29 6.71 -0.07
N LEU A 73 5.72 6.12 1.04
CA LEU A 73 5.77 4.66 1.20
C LEU A 73 4.51 4.14 1.90
N PHE A 74 3.93 3.08 1.35
CA PHE A 74 2.74 2.43 1.85
C PHE A 74 3.01 0.96 2.13
N THR A 75 2.40 0.45 3.19
CA THR A 75 2.46 -0.96 3.60
C THR A 75 1.12 -1.39 4.20
N LEU A 76 0.94 -2.68 4.47
CA LEU A 76 -0.23 -3.18 5.19
C LEU A 76 -0.04 -3.01 6.71
N LYS A 77 -1.14 -2.74 7.41
CA LYS A 77 -1.16 -2.62 8.88
C LYS A 77 -0.69 -3.89 9.60
N VAL A 78 -0.93 -5.07 9.00
CA VAL A 78 -0.42 -6.35 9.52
C VAL A 78 1.11 -6.31 9.63
N LEU A 79 1.79 -5.75 8.63
CA LEU A 79 3.24 -5.61 8.64
C LEU A 79 3.72 -4.59 9.69
N VAL A 80 3.03 -3.46 9.82
CA VAL A 80 3.42 -2.43 10.80
C VAL A 80 3.38 -2.97 12.23
N SER A 81 2.43 -3.85 12.53
CA SER A 81 2.35 -4.50 13.84
C SER A 81 3.53 -5.44 14.10
N GLU A 82 3.98 -6.19 13.08
CA GLU A 82 5.18 -7.03 13.17
C GLU A 82 6.46 -6.18 13.25
N LEU A 83 6.58 -5.13 12.44
CA LEU A 83 7.75 -4.24 12.44
C LEU A 83 7.89 -3.49 13.78
N SER A 84 6.78 -3.10 14.41
CA SER A 84 6.80 -2.43 15.71
C SER A 84 7.21 -3.38 16.85
N HIS A 85 6.90 -4.67 16.75
CA HIS A 85 7.37 -5.68 17.71
C HIS A 85 8.78 -6.18 17.39
N GLY A 86 9.20 -6.15 16.12
CA GLY A 86 10.51 -6.61 15.66
C GLY A 86 11.69 -5.68 15.98
N ILE A 87 11.46 -4.45 16.44
CA ILE A 87 12.55 -3.56 16.92
C ILE A 87 13.09 -4.03 18.29
N SER A 88 12.45 -5.01 18.97
CA SER A 88 12.95 -5.56 20.24
C SER A 88 13.93 -6.74 20.11
N SER A 89 14.29 -7.23 18.92
CA SER A 89 15.27 -8.30 18.78
C SER A 89 16.11 -8.16 17.52
N GLY A 90 17.25 -7.47 17.62
CA GLY A 90 18.28 -7.53 16.59
C GLY A 90 19.08 -6.26 16.38
N CYS A 91 19.81 -5.83 17.41
CA CYS A 91 21.17 -5.28 17.37
C CYS A 91 21.69 -5.22 18.82
#